data_AF-A0A438N8Q0-F1
#
_entry.id   AF-A0A438N8Q0-F1
#
_cell.length_a   1.000
_cell.length_b   1.000
_cell.length_c   1.000
_cell.angle_alpha   90.00
_cell.angle_beta   90.00
_cell.angle_gamma   90.00
#
_symmetry.space_group_name_H-M   'P 1'
#
loop_
_entity.id
_entity.type
_entity.pdbx_description
1 polymer ?
#
loop_
_entity_poly.entity_id
_entity_poly.type
_entity_poly.pdbx_seq_one_letter_code
_entity_poly.pdbx_strand_id
1 'polypeptide(L)'
;MSNSEAPPSVSEGKRSIVNTTEFSVVYLAGQSRKLFHFLTVKAPIPNVELLRGPALIAVITSKEPGPKFRTDLVSSLLQAARGWFLTVPFRKKMLDDFEEYLALRQEWIAASAEAMAFDVHNQMTRAVYFTKDDETLIKLIKTRLPDVNLNAIIEAFPPLTLDQYLEIMIPMSRHLHAKADALTQKLLDLKTSERLRSTHSAILKCTHAHDDYVKALRNREYNDRLRKHHAREQTALNARRQMGNVGTYDLSPLVVRSVKEFVRQEQEKYLAFDEAGQLKVK
;
A
#
# COMPACT_ATOMS: atom_id res chain seq x y z
N MET A 1 -1.02 -3.12 -52.25
CA MET A 1 -2.03 -2.53 -51.35
C MET A 1 -1.29 -2.04 -50.11
N SER A 2 -1.11 -0.73 -50.03
CA SER A 2 -0.30 -0.05 -49.02
C SER A 2 -1.20 0.40 -47.87
N ASN A 3 -1.08 -0.24 -46.71
CA ASN A 3 -1.70 0.26 -45.48
C ASN A 3 -0.82 1.39 -44.94
N SER A 4 -1.18 2.61 -45.33
CA SER A 4 -0.73 3.86 -44.71
C SER A 4 -1.32 3.95 -43.31
N GLU A 5 -0.59 3.49 -42.29
CA GLU A 5 -0.83 3.93 -40.92
C GLU A 5 -0.37 5.39 -40.80
N ALA A 6 -1.33 6.29 -40.97
CA ALA A 6 -1.15 7.69 -40.62
C ALA A 6 -0.85 7.78 -39.10
N PRO A 7 0.12 8.60 -38.67
CA PRO A 7 0.32 8.88 -37.25
C PRO A 7 -0.96 9.52 -36.69
N PRO A 8 -1.27 9.32 -35.39
CA PRO A 8 -2.50 9.82 -34.79
C PRO A 8 -2.65 11.32 -35.06
N SER A 9 -3.81 11.65 -35.64
CA SER A 9 -4.20 12.96 -36.13
C SER A 9 -4.03 14.05 -35.08
N VAL A 10 -3.25 15.06 -35.45
CA VAL A 10 -3.08 16.35 -34.80
C VAL A 10 -4.38 17.14 -34.88
N SER A 11 -5.19 17.15 -33.82
CA SER A 11 -6.24 18.16 -33.63
C SER A 11 -6.62 18.32 -32.14
N GLU A 12 -5.67 18.75 -31.31
CA GLU A 12 -5.97 19.43 -30.06
C GLU A 12 -5.22 20.77 -30.09
N GLY A 13 -5.91 21.90 -29.93
CA GLY A 13 -5.28 23.21 -29.89
C GLY A 13 -4.07 23.19 -28.95
N LYS A 14 -2.91 23.69 -29.40
CA LYS A 14 -1.58 23.55 -28.74
C LYS A 14 -1.68 23.63 -27.20
N ARG A 15 -1.86 22.47 -26.57
CA ARG A 15 -1.88 22.34 -25.11
C ARG A 15 -0.44 22.34 -24.65
N SER A 16 -0.08 23.30 -23.80
CA SER A 16 1.24 23.35 -23.18
C SER A 16 1.52 22.06 -22.42
N ILE A 17 2.76 21.56 -22.52
CA ILE A 17 3.20 20.38 -21.76
C ILE A 17 3.05 20.60 -20.25
N VAL A 18 3.13 21.85 -19.79
CA VAL A 18 3.01 22.23 -18.38
C VAL A 18 1.66 21.79 -17.79
N ASN A 19 0.62 21.69 -18.62
CA ASN A 19 -0.73 21.32 -18.19
C ASN A 19 -0.96 19.80 -18.15
N THR A 20 0.02 18.99 -18.53
CA THR A 20 -0.07 17.53 -18.50
C THR A 20 0.17 16.99 -17.10
N THR A 21 -0.51 15.90 -16.76
CA THR A 21 -0.32 15.21 -15.47
C THR A 21 1.12 14.70 -15.37
N GLU A 22 1.63 14.15 -16.46
CA GLU A 22 2.97 13.57 -16.61
C GLU A 22 4.05 14.61 -16.32
N PHE A 23 3.97 15.81 -16.90
CA PHE A 23 4.89 16.91 -16.59
C PHE A 23 4.81 17.31 -15.11
N SER A 24 3.61 17.42 -14.56
CA SER A 24 3.42 17.81 -13.18
C SER A 24 4.08 16.83 -12.20
N VAL A 25 3.85 15.52 -12.38
CA VAL A 25 4.41 14.51 -11.48
C VAL A 25 5.91 14.30 -11.67
N VAL A 26 6.43 14.47 -12.89
CA VAL A 26 7.85 14.31 -13.17
C VAL A 26 8.65 15.55 -12.75
N TYR A 27 8.22 16.75 -13.14
CA TYR A 27 9.02 17.98 -13.02
C TYR A 27 8.53 18.99 -11.96
N LEU A 28 7.23 19.09 -11.66
CA LEU A 28 6.75 20.06 -10.65
C LEU A 28 7.01 19.58 -9.22
N ALA A 29 7.04 18.27 -8.97
CA ALA A 29 7.48 17.69 -7.69
C ALA A 29 9.02 17.81 -7.54
N GLY A 30 9.50 18.94 -7.00
CA GLY A 30 10.93 19.30 -6.89
C GLY A 30 11.33 20.60 -7.59
N GLN A 31 10.34 21.27 -8.21
CA GLN A 31 10.27 22.63 -8.79
C GLN A 31 11.48 23.17 -9.58
N SER A 32 12.65 23.38 -8.99
CA SER A 32 13.77 24.06 -9.68
C SER A 32 14.91 23.11 -10.05
N ARG A 33 15.22 22.11 -9.22
CA ARG A 33 16.38 21.22 -9.46
C ARG A 33 16.21 20.35 -10.70
N LYS A 34 14.99 19.85 -10.94
CA LYS A 34 14.69 18.99 -12.09
C LYS A 34 14.66 19.77 -13.41
N LEU A 35 14.11 20.98 -13.40
CA LEU A 35 14.19 21.90 -14.54
C LEU A 35 15.64 22.30 -14.83
N PHE A 36 16.44 22.53 -13.78
CA PHE A 36 17.87 22.83 -13.92
C PHE A 36 18.64 21.64 -14.50
N HIS A 37 18.35 20.41 -14.05
CA HIS A 37 18.90 19.19 -14.61
C HIS A 37 18.57 19.05 -16.10
N PHE A 38 17.32 19.29 -16.50
CA PHE A 38 16.91 19.27 -17.90
C PHE A 38 17.75 20.24 -18.76
N LEU A 39 17.97 21.47 -18.30
CA LEU A 39 18.71 22.48 -19.06
C LEU A 39 20.22 22.21 -19.12
N THR A 40 20.81 21.68 -18.04
CA THR A 40 22.27 21.52 -17.92
C THR A 40 22.75 20.16 -18.39
N VAL A 41 22.10 19.08 -17.96
CA VAL A 41 22.49 17.70 -18.27
C VAL A 41 21.96 17.26 -19.63
N LYS A 42 20.86 17.87 -20.11
CA LYS A 42 20.25 17.57 -21.42
C LYS A 42 19.91 16.08 -21.59
N ALA A 43 19.49 15.46 -20.49
CA ALA A 43 19.07 14.05 -20.44
C ALA A 43 17.77 13.90 -19.61
N PRO A 44 17.02 12.80 -19.78
CA PRO A 44 15.90 12.45 -18.91
C PRO A 44 16.35 12.27 -17.45
N ILE A 45 15.42 12.51 -16.52
CA ILE A 45 15.68 12.32 -15.09
C ILE A 45 15.98 10.82 -14.82
N PRO A 46 17.05 10.49 -14.06
CA PRO A 46 17.38 9.10 -13.76
C PRO A 46 16.26 8.36 -13.00
N ASN A 47 16.07 7.08 -13.31
CA ASN A 47 15.07 6.21 -12.67
C ASN A 47 15.12 6.22 -11.13
N VAL A 48 16.33 6.26 -10.55
CA VAL A 48 16.51 6.31 -9.08
C VAL A 48 15.86 7.55 -8.47
N GLU A 49 15.89 8.69 -9.16
CA GLU A 49 15.24 9.91 -8.69
C GLU A 49 13.73 9.91 -8.96
N LEU A 50 13.30 9.33 -10.09
CA LEU A 50 11.89 9.18 -10.44
C LEU A 50 11.13 8.31 -9.42
N LEU A 51 11.71 7.16 -9.07
CA LEU A 51 11.11 6.19 -8.15
C LEU A 51 11.08 6.68 -6.68
N ARG A 52 11.71 7.80 -6.35
CA ARG A 52 11.54 8.45 -5.04
C ARG A 52 10.29 9.32 -4.97
N GLY A 53 9.69 9.67 -6.11
CA GLY A 53 8.52 10.54 -6.18
C GLY A 53 7.21 9.78 -5.92
N PRO A 54 6.53 9.98 -4.77
CA PRO A 54 5.29 9.25 -4.47
C PRO A 54 4.15 9.59 -5.43
N ALA A 55 4.10 10.82 -5.94
CA ALA A 55 3.09 11.27 -6.90
C ALA A 55 3.20 10.53 -8.25
N LEU A 56 4.43 10.32 -8.74
CA LEU A 56 4.67 9.58 -9.98
C LEU A 56 4.27 8.11 -9.81
N ILE A 57 4.68 7.48 -8.71
CA ILE A 57 4.30 6.09 -8.40
C ILE A 57 2.78 5.97 -8.31
N ALA A 58 2.10 6.92 -7.67
CA ALA A 58 0.64 6.91 -7.57
C ALA A 58 -0.04 6.99 -8.95
N VAL A 59 0.44 7.87 -9.84
CA VAL A 59 -0.10 7.96 -11.21
C VAL A 59 0.15 6.67 -12.00
N ILE A 60 1.36 6.11 -11.94
CA ILE A 60 1.67 4.86 -12.63
C ILE A 60 0.79 3.72 -12.09
N THR A 61 0.78 3.52 -10.77
CA THR A 61 0.00 2.43 -10.13
C THR A 61 -1.51 2.60 -10.27
N SER A 62 -2.02 3.81 -10.52
CA SER A 62 -3.43 4.03 -10.88
C SER A 62 -3.81 3.35 -12.20
N LYS A 63 -2.83 3.17 -13.10
CA LYS A 63 -2.93 2.53 -14.41
C LYS A 63 -2.40 1.08 -14.39
N GLU A 64 -2.23 0.47 -13.21
CA GLU A 64 -1.75 -0.92 -13.11
C GLU A 64 -2.68 -1.91 -13.83
N PRO A 65 -2.15 -2.80 -14.70
CA PRO A 65 -2.96 -3.72 -15.48
C PRO A 65 -3.62 -4.80 -14.60
N GLY A 66 -4.84 -5.20 -14.95
CA GLY A 66 -5.53 -6.33 -14.31
C GLY A 66 -6.10 -6.07 -12.91
N PRO A 67 -6.47 -7.13 -12.16
CA PRO A 67 -7.18 -6.99 -10.88
C PRO A 67 -6.30 -6.32 -9.82
N LYS A 68 -6.86 -5.38 -9.03
CA LYS A 68 -6.08 -4.71 -7.98
C LYS A 68 -5.82 -5.65 -6.80
N PHE A 69 -4.56 -5.96 -6.53
CA PHE A 69 -4.15 -6.63 -5.29
C PHE A 69 -3.81 -5.59 -4.23
N ARG A 70 -4.21 -5.86 -2.98
CA ARG A 70 -4.04 -4.92 -1.86
C ARG A 70 -2.63 -5.02 -1.27
N THR A 71 -1.61 -4.70 -2.04
CA THR A 71 -0.18 -4.85 -1.68
C THR A 71 0.22 -4.10 -0.42
N ASP A 72 -0.31 -2.89 -0.22
CA ASP A 72 -0.04 -2.05 0.97
C ASP A 72 -0.49 -2.74 2.27
N LEU A 73 -1.58 -3.49 2.19
CA LEU A 73 -2.10 -4.29 3.29
C LEU A 73 -1.31 -5.59 3.44
N VAL A 74 -0.91 -6.24 2.35
CA VAL A 74 -0.24 -7.55 2.45
C VAL A 74 1.09 -7.47 3.22
N SER A 75 1.89 -6.42 3.08
CA SER A 75 3.14 -6.28 3.87
C SER A 75 2.87 -6.18 5.37
N SER A 76 1.97 -5.28 5.78
CA SER A 76 1.59 -5.08 7.18
C SER A 76 0.87 -6.30 7.76
N LEU A 77 0.04 -6.96 6.95
CA LEU A 77 -0.68 -8.15 7.33
C LEU A 77 0.23 -9.39 7.42
N LEU A 78 1.23 -9.56 6.55
CA LEU A 78 2.23 -10.62 6.65
C LEU A 78 3.12 -10.42 7.89
N GLN A 79 3.44 -9.17 8.23
CA GLN A 79 4.19 -8.86 9.43
C GLN A 79 3.38 -9.14 10.71
N ALA A 80 2.11 -8.73 10.76
CA ALA A 80 1.21 -9.00 11.88
C ALA A 80 0.93 -10.51 12.04
N ALA A 81 0.69 -11.20 10.93
CA ALA A 81 0.41 -12.63 10.91
C ALA A 81 1.67 -13.51 10.96
N ARG A 82 2.89 -12.95 11.12
CA ARG A 82 4.16 -13.68 10.97
C ARG A 82 4.21 -14.98 11.79
N GLY A 83 3.79 -14.95 13.05
CA GLY A 83 3.77 -16.13 13.92
C GLY A 83 2.73 -17.19 13.49
N TRP A 84 1.60 -16.75 12.94
CA TRP A 84 0.55 -17.61 12.43
C TRP A 84 0.89 -18.18 11.04
N PHE A 85 1.60 -17.40 10.22
CA PHE A 85 2.06 -17.82 8.90
C PHE A 85 3.07 -18.97 8.98
N LEU A 86 3.77 -19.13 10.11
CA LEU A 86 4.63 -20.30 10.38
C LEU A 86 3.85 -21.61 10.42
N THR A 87 2.58 -21.58 10.84
CA THR A 87 1.73 -22.78 10.95
C THR A 87 1.01 -23.13 9.65
N VAL A 88 1.11 -22.30 8.61
CA VAL A 88 0.45 -22.52 7.32
C VAL A 88 1.22 -23.58 6.51
N PRO A 89 0.58 -24.69 6.09
CA PRO A 89 1.16 -25.58 5.10
C PRO A 89 1.26 -24.84 3.76
N PHE A 90 2.38 -24.98 3.04
CA PHE A 90 2.69 -24.27 1.79
C PHE A 90 3.06 -22.78 1.89
N ARG A 91 3.32 -22.27 3.10
CA ARG A 91 3.75 -20.86 3.33
C ARG A 91 4.89 -20.38 2.42
N LYS A 92 5.87 -21.26 2.15
CA LYS A 92 7.03 -20.93 1.32
C LYS A 92 6.60 -20.60 -0.11
N LYS A 93 5.84 -21.51 -0.73
CA LYS A 93 5.28 -21.31 -2.07
C LYS A 93 4.42 -20.03 -2.16
N MET A 94 3.63 -19.74 -1.12
CA MET A 94 2.81 -18.52 -1.08
C MET A 94 3.66 -17.25 -1.05
N LEU A 95 4.77 -17.25 -0.30
CA LEU A 95 5.71 -16.13 -0.27
C LEU A 95 6.47 -16.00 -1.58
N ASP A 96 6.94 -17.12 -2.15
CA ASP A 96 7.65 -17.15 -3.43
C ASP A 96 6.76 -16.58 -4.56
N ASP A 97 5.50 -16.99 -4.65
CA ASP A 97 4.52 -16.48 -5.62
C ASP A 97 4.26 -14.96 -5.42
N PHE A 98 4.25 -14.48 -4.18
CA PHE A 98 4.02 -13.07 -3.87
C PHE A 98 5.27 -12.22 -4.14
N GLU A 99 6.46 -12.74 -3.85
CA GLU A 99 7.74 -12.13 -4.18
C GLU A 99 7.90 -11.99 -5.70
N GLU A 100 7.57 -13.03 -6.48
CA GLU A 100 7.54 -12.99 -7.94
C GLU A 100 6.65 -11.85 -8.45
N TYR A 101 5.44 -11.72 -7.89
CA TYR A 101 4.53 -10.62 -8.24
C TYR A 101 5.08 -9.24 -7.87
N LEU A 102 5.65 -9.09 -6.67
CA LEU A 102 6.21 -7.81 -6.22
C LEU A 102 7.42 -7.38 -7.07
N ALA A 103 8.31 -8.32 -7.40
CA ALA A 103 9.46 -8.07 -8.25
C ALA A 103 9.01 -7.61 -9.65
N LEU A 104 8.10 -8.36 -10.28
CA LEU A 104 7.59 -8.01 -11.60
C LEU A 104 6.84 -6.67 -11.60
N ARG A 105 6.05 -6.39 -10.56
CA ARG A 105 5.37 -5.10 -10.39
C ARG A 105 6.37 -3.95 -10.25
N GLN A 106 7.46 -4.14 -9.51
CA GLN A 106 8.49 -3.12 -9.34
C GLN A 106 9.25 -2.84 -10.64
N GLU A 107 9.59 -3.89 -11.40
CA GLU A 107 10.18 -3.75 -12.73
C GLU A 107 9.26 -2.99 -13.69
N TRP A 108 7.97 -3.32 -13.68
CA TRP A 108 6.96 -2.64 -14.47
C TRP A 108 6.85 -1.15 -14.10
N ILE A 109 6.78 -0.81 -12.80
CA ILE A 109 6.75 0.60 -12.34
C ILE A 109 7.99 1.34 -12.83
N ALA A 110 9.17 0.74 -12.73
CA ALA A 110 10.42 1.35 -13.19
C ALA A 110 10.42 1.61 -14.70
N ALA A 111 10.01 0.62 -15.51
CA ALA A 111 9.96 0.77 -16.96
C ALA A 111 8.91 1.81 -17.40
N SER A 112 7.72 1.82 -16.78
CA SER A 112 6.69 2.83 -17.07
C SER A 112 7.11 4.23 -16.65
N ALA A 113 7.83 4.38 -15.53
CA ALA A 113 8.39 5.66 -15.09
C ALA A 113 9.44 6.18 -16.07
N GLU A 114 10.32 5.29 -16.54
CA GLU A 114 11.38 5.60 -17.51
C GLU A 114 10.80 6.08 -18.84
N ALA A 115 9.83 5.33 -19.40
CA ALA A 115 9.16 5.70 -20.64
C ALA A 115 8.44 7.04 -20.53
N MET A 116 7.68 7.26 -19.45
CA MET A 116 6.97 8.51 -19.20
C MET A 116 7.93 9.71 -19.05
N ALA A 117 9.01 9.55 -18.28
CA ALA A 117 9.98 10.62 -18.10
C ALA A 117 10.75 10.93 -19.39
N PHE A 118 11.03 9.92 -20.21
CA PHE A 118 11.63 10.08 -21.53
C PHE A 118 10.70 10.88 -22.47
N ASP A 119 9.42 10.56 -22.51
CA ASP A 119 8.47 11.28 -23.36
C ASP A 119 8.32 12.74 -22.94
N VAL A 120 8.21 13.02 -21.64
CA VAL A 120 8.16 14.39 -21.12
C VAL A 120 9.46 15.13 -21.47
N HIS A 121 10.62 14.50 -21.28
CA HIS A 121 11.91 15.07 -21.67
C HIS A 121 11.93 15.40 -23.17
N ASN A 122 11.50 14.47 -24.02
CA ASN A 122 11.50 14.64 -25.47
C ASN A 122 10.60 15.81 -25.91
N GLN A 123 9.40 15.90 -25.32
CA GLN A 123 8.47 17.01 -25.57
C GLN A 123 9.04 18.35 -25.10
N MET A 124 9.67 18.41 -23.91
CA MET A 124 10.34 19.61 -23.41
C MET A 124 11.50 20.02 -24.32
N THR A 125 12.35 19.07 -24.74
CA THR A 125 13.49 19.32 -25.62
C THR A 125 13.03 19.88 -26.96
N ARG A 126 12.00 19.28 -27.56
CA ARG A 126 11.37 19.80 -28.79
C ARG A 126 10.88 21.24 -28.59
N ALA A 127 10.11 21.49 -27.53
CA ALA A 127 9.51 22.79 -27.25
C ALA A 127 10.55 23.88 -26.95
N VAL A 128 11.64 23.56 -26.26
CA VAL A 128 12.64 24.55 -25.82
C VAL A 128 13.70 24.81 -26.89
N TYR A 129 14.22 23.77 -27.54
CA TYR A 129 15.39 23.90 -28.41
C TYR A 129 15.03 24.01 -29.89
N PHE A 130 13.91 23.42 -30.34
CA PHE A 130 13.57 23.34 -31.76
C PHE A 130 12.39 24.23 -32.15
N THR A 131 11.19 23.94 -31.63
CA THR A 131 9.96 24.60 -32.09
C THR A 131 9.70 25.93 -31.41
N LYS A 132 10.21 26.11 -30.18
CA LYS A 132 10.09 27.36 -29.39
C LYS A 132 8.63 27.85 -29.25
N ASP A 133 7.68 26.93 -29.26
CA ASP A 133 6.26 27.22 -29.40
C ASP A 133 5.44 27.02 -28.13
N ASP A 134 6.05 26.58 -27.03
CA ASP A 134 5.43 26.47 -25.71
C ASP A 134 5.85 27.64 -24.80
N GLU A 135 5.21 28.80 -24.98
CA GLU A 135 5.47 30.00 -24.19
C GLU A 135 5.24 29.78 -22.68
N THR A 136 4.31 28.90 -22.32
CA THR A 136 3.99 28.59 -20.91
C THR A 136 5.13 27.86 -20.25
N LEU A 137 5.75 26.88 -20.93
CA LEU A 137 6.96 26.20 -20.47
C LEU A 137 8.14 27.17 -20.33
N ILE A 138 8.36 28.02 -21.33
CA ILE A 138 9.45 29.01 -21.31
C ILE A 138 9.27 29.98 -20.13
N LYS A 139 8.04 30.48 -19.93
CA LYS A 139 7.71 31.36 -18.80
C LYS A 139 7.94 30.65 -17.47
N LEU A 140 7.50 29.40 -17.34
CA LEU A 140 7.73 28.59 -16.14
C LEU A 140 9.22 28.45 -15.83
N ILE A 141 10.05 28.14 -16.83
CA ILE A 141 11.50 28.02 -16.68
C ILE A 141 12.10 29.34 -16.17
N LYS A 142 11.78 30.47 -16.83
CA LYS A 142 12.27 31.79 -16.42
C LYS A 142 11.83 32.18 -15.00
N THR A 143 10.60 31.83 -14.62
CA THR A 143 10.10 32.09 -13.26
C THR A 143 10.76 31.21 -12.21
N ARG A 144 11.07 29.95 -12.52
CA ARG A 144 11.64 28.99 -11.57
C ARG A 144 13.17 29.04 -11.47
N LEU A 145 13.81 29.56 -12.50
CA LEU A 145 15.27 29.65 -12.66
C LEU A 145 15.65 31.04 -13.21
N PRO A 146 15.45 32.13 -12.44
CA PRO A 146 15.67 33.49 -12.94
C PRO A 146 17.13 33.79 -13.28
N ASP A 147 18.08 33.13 -12.62
CA ASP A 147 19.52 33.35 -12.80
C ASP A 147 20.09 32.58 -14.02
N VAL A 148 19.28 31.75 -14.66
CA VAL A 148 19.71 30.93 -15.79
C VAL A 148 19.57 31.72 -17.09
N ASN A 149 20.68 31.94 -17.80
CA ASN A 149 20.67 32.51 -19.15
C ASN A 149 20.17 31.45 -20.15
N LEU A 150 18.84 31.36 -20.29
CA LEU A 150 18.18 30.39 -21.15
C LEU A 150 18.61 30.52 -22.63
N ASN A 151 18.84 31.74 -23.11
CA ASN A 151 19.27 31.97 -24.50
C ASN A 151 20.63 31.34 -24.76
N ALA A 152 21.61 31.58 -23.88
CA ALA A 152 22.94 30.98 -23.99
C ALA A 152 22.89 29.44 -23.92
N ILE A 153 22.01 28.86 -23.09
CA ILE A 153 21.82 27.41 -23.02
C ILE A 153 21.23 26.84 -24.31
N ILE A 154 20.24 27.52 -24.89
CA ILE A 154 19.62 27.14 -26.17
C ILE A 154 20.64 27.21 -27.30
N GLU A 155 21.45 28.28 -27.35
CA GLU A 155 22.52 28.44 -28.35
C GLU A 155 23.63 27.39 -28.19
N ALA A 156 23.91 26.96 -26.96
CA ALA A 156 24.86 25.88 -26.67
C ALA A 156 24.27 24.47 -26.88
N PHE A 157 23.04 24.32 -27.36
CA PHE A 157 22.49 23.01 -27.73
C PHE A 157 23.19 22.49 -29.00
N PRO A 158 23.46 21.17 -29.11
CA PRO A 158 24.11 20.62 -30.29
C PRO A 158 23.42 21.07 -31.58
N PRO A 159 24.18 21.38 -32.65
CA PRO A 159 23.63 21.88 -33.92
C PRO A 159 22.96 20.73 -34.69
N LEU A 160 21.82 20.27 -34.19
CA LEU A 160 20.96 19.25 -34.79
C LEU A 160 19.74 19.92 -35.41
N THR A 161 19.26 19.39 -36.53
CA THR A 161 17.92 19.73 -37.02
C THR A 161 16.86 18.96 -36.23
N LEU A 162 15.60 19.43 -36.26
CA LEU A 162 14.50 18.72 -35.62
C LEU A 162 14.37 17.28 -36.17
N ASP A 163 14.54 17.09 -37.47
CA ASP A 163 14.43 15.78 -38.10
C ASP A 163 15.53 14.82 -37.61
N GLN A 164 16.78 15.29 -37.56
CA GLN A 164 17.91 14.50 -37.02
C GLN A 164 17.68 14.12 -35.56
N TYR A 165 17.13 15.04 -34.76
CA TYR A 165 16.79 14.75 -33.38
C TYR A 165 15.68 13.69 -33.27
N LEU A 166 14.61 13.81 -34.08
CA LEU A 166 13.51 12.85 -34.10
C LEU A 166 13.94 11.45 -34.57
N GLU A 167 14.85 11.37 -35.55
CA GLU A 167 15.44 10.10 -36.00
C GLU A 167 16.11 9.32 -34.86
N ILE A 168 16.70 10.01 -33.89
CA ILE A 168 17.35 9.38 -32.73
C ILE A 168 16.34 9.08 -31.62
N MET A 169 15.42 10.01 -31.34
CA MET A 169 14.53 9.89 -30.19
C MET A 169 13.34 8.96 -30.40
N ILE A 170 12.80 8.87 -31.62
CA ILE A 170 11.64 8.02 -31.92
C ILE A 170 11.96 6.53 -31.68
N PRO A 171 13.08 5.97 -32.17
CA PRO A 171 13.43 4.58 -31.87
C PRO A 171 13.62 4.32 -30.38
N MET A 172 14.22 5.25 -29.64
CA MET A 172 14.42 5.13 -28.20
C MET A 172 13.09 5.13 -27.44
N SER A 173 12.18 6.08 -27.75
CA SER A 173 10.83 6.10 -27.18
C SER A 173 10.10 4.77 -27.45
N ARG A 174 10.12 4.29 -28.70
CA ARG A 174 9.53 2.99 -29.07
C ARG A 174 10.12 1.82 -28.27
N HIS A 175 11.43 1.80 -28.08
CA HIS A 175 12.10 0.75 -27.31
C HIS A 175 11.66 0.75 -25.84
N LEU A 176 11.60 1.94 -25.21
CA LEU A 176 11.17 2.09 -23.82
C LEU A 176 9.70 1.68 -23.62
N HIS A 177 8.82 2.10 -24.53
CA HIS A 177 7.41 1.69 -24.52
C HIS A 177 7.25 0.19 -24.74
N ALA A 178 7.95 -0.40 -25.71
CA ALA A 178 7.90 -1.85 -25.95
C ALA A 178 8.34 -2.65 -24.70
N LYS A 179 9.34 -2.18 -23.95
CA LYS A 179 9.76 -2.78 -22.68
C LYS A 179 8.67 -2.67 -21.61
N ALA A 180 8.06 -1.49 -21.47
CA ALA A 180 6.96 -1.27 -20.53
C ALA A 180 5.71 -2.12 -20.89
N ASP A 181 5.38 -2.23 -22.16
CA ASP A 181 4.26 -3.03 -22.67
C ASP A 181 4.49 -4.53 -22.45
N ALA A 182 5.70 -5.03 -22.71
CA ALA A 182 6.05 -6.42 -22.45
C ALA A 182 5.90 -6.77 -20.95
N LEU A 183 6.31 -5.87 -20.05
CA LEU A 183 6.12 -6.04 -18.61
C LEU A 183 4.65 -5.91 -18.21
N THR A 184 3.90 -5.03 -18.86
CA THR A 184 2.45 -4.87 -18.65
C THR A 184 1.72 -6.18 -18.96
N GLN A 185 2.07 -6.82 -20.08
CA GLN A 185 1.49 -8.10 -20.47
C GLN A 185 1.86 -9.21 -19.48
N LYS A 186 3.15 -9.34 -19.12
CA LYS A 186 3.59 -10.32 -18.11
C LYS A 186 2.88 -10.15 -16.78
N LEU A 187 2.73 -8.90 -16.33
CA LEU A 187 2.06 -8.58 -15.08
C LEU A 187 0.57 -8.93 -15.15
N LEU A 188 -0.10 -8.63 -16.28
CA LEU A 188 -1.48 -9.02 -16.52
C LEU A 188 -1.66 -10.54 -16.48
N ASP A 189 -0.80 -11.28 -17.19
CA ASP A 189 -0.83 -12.74 -17.26
C ASP A 189 -0.63 -13.36 -15.86
N LEU A 190 0.35 -12.85 -15.10
CA LEU A 190 0.61 -13.31 -13.75
C LEU A 190 -0.58 -13.04 -12.81
N LYS A 191 -1.16 -11.84 -12.86
CA LYS A 191 -2.31 -11.45 -12.03
C LYS A 191 -3.60 -12.20 -12.37
N THR A 192 -3.76 -12.59 -13.63
CA THR A 192 -4.91 -13.39 -14.09
C THR A 192 -4.70 -14.89 -13.90
N SER A 193 -3.46 -15.34 -13.66
CA SER A 193 -3.16 -16.74 -13.35
C SER A 193 -3.96 -17.25 -12.15
N GLU A 194 -4.44 -18.49 -12.24
CA GLU A 194 -5.15 -19.14 -11.14
C GLU A 194 -4.25 -19.32 -9.91
N ARG A 195 -2.95 -19.58 -10.15
CA ARG A 195 -1.92 -19.71 -9.12
C ARG A 195 -1.89 -18.49 -8.20
N LEU A 196 -1.63 -17.30 -8.75
CA LEU A 196 -1.49 -16.10 -7.94
C LEU A 196 -2.82 -15.67 -7.30
N ARG A 197 -3.95 -15.85 -8.00
CA ARG A 197 -5.28 -15.58 -7.43
C ARG A 197 -5.60 -16.46 -6.23
N SER A 198 -5.24 -17.74 -6.30
CA SER A 198 -5.42 -18.69 -5.20
C SER A 198 -4.52 -18.33 -4.02
N THR A 199 -3.25 -18.03 -4.28
CA THR A 199 -2.29 -17.58 -3.26
C THR A 199 -2.76 -16.28 -2.59
N HIS A 200 -3.15 -15.27 -3.36
CA HIS A 200 -3.65 -14.00 -2.83
C HIS A 200 -4.91 -14.21 -1.96
N SER A 201 -5.86 -15.03 -2.41
CA SER A 201 -7.06 -15.36 -1.64
C SER A 201 -6.74 -16.11 -0.35
N ALA A 202 -5.77 -17.03 -0.39
CA ALA A 202 -5.29 -17.74 0.78
C ALA A 202 -4.63 -16.77 1.78
N ILE A 203 -3.77 -15.86 1.32
CA ILE A 203 -3.17 -14.81 2.16
C ILE A 203 -4.27 -13.99 2.84
N LEU A 204 -5.27 -13.51 2.10
CA LEU A 204 -6.36 -12.73 2.68
C LEU A 204 -7.16 -13.52 3.74
N LYS A 205 -7.44 -14.80 3.50
CA LYS A 205 -8.10 -15.66 4.50
C LYS A 205 -7.26 -15.85 5.75
N CYS A 206 -5.95 -16.06 5.58
CA CYS A 206 -4.98 -16.18 6.66
C CYS A 206 -4.97 -14.93 7.53
N THR A 207 -5.05 -13.76 6.90
CA THR A 207 -5.03 -12.47 7.61
C THR A 207 -6.34 -12.20 8.35
N HIS A 208 -7.49 -12.55 7.75
CA HIS A 208 -8.78 -12.47 8.45
C HIS A 208 -8.84 -13.42 9.65
N ALA A 209 -8.36 -14.66 9.50
CA ALA A 209 -8.30 -15.63 10.59
C ALA A 209 -7.38 -15.13 11.74
N HIS A 210 -6.27 -14.45 11.40
CA HIS A 210 -5.42 -13.81 12.39
C HIS A 210 -6.14 -12.69 13.15
N ASP A 211 -6.87 -11.81 12.46
CA ASP A 211 -7.63 -10.73 13.12
C ASP A 211 -8.67 -11.27 14.11
N ASP A 212 -9.39 -12.33 13.71
CA ASP A 212 -10.38 -12.97 14.59
C ASP A 212 -9.71 -13.65 15.78
N TYR A 213 -8.54 -14.27 15.59
CA TYR A 213 -7.74 -14.82 16.68
C TYR A 213 -7.26 -13.74 17.67
N VAL A 214 -6.77 -12.60 17.17
CA VAL A 214 -6.34 -11.46 18.00
C VAL A 214 -7.52 -10.89 18.79
N LYS A 215 -8.71 -10.74 18.16
CA LYS A 215 -9.94 -10.33 18.86
C LYS A 215 -10.31 -11.32 19.96
N ALA A 216 -10.24 -12.62 19.68
CA ALA A 216 -10.54 -13.66 20.65
C ALA A 216 -9.58 -13.63 21.86
N LEU A 217 -8.28 -13.42 21.62
CA LEU A 217 -7.28 -13.25 22.69
C LEU A 217 -7.57 -12.02 23.55
N ARG A 218 -7.85 -10.86 22.94
CA ARG A 218 -8.19 -9.64 23.67
C ARG A 218 -9.44 -9.83 24.53
N ASN A 219 -10.45 -10.52 24.00
CA ASN A 219 -11.67 -10.84 24.75
C ASN A 219 -11.40 -11.80 25.91
N ARG A 220 -10.53 -12.80 25.74
CA ARG A 220 -10.12 -13.70 26.82
C ARG A 220 -9.38 -12.94 27.93
N GLU A 221 -8.40 -12.11 27.57
CA GLU A 221 -7.68 -11.27 28.54
C GLU A 221 -8.61 -10.32 29.28
N TYR A 222 -9.55 -9.68 28.58
CA TYR A 222 -10.57 -8.82 29.18
C TYR A 222 -11.44 -9.61 30.17
N ASN A 223 -11.96 -10.76 29.77
CA ASN A 223 -12.78 -11.61 30.63
C ASN A 223 -12.00 -12.12 31.85
N ASP A 224 -10.73 -12.46 31.70
CA ASP A 224 -9.89 -12.89 32.82
C ASP A 224 -9.61 -11.74 33.79
N ARG A 225 -9.41 -10.51 33.29
CA ARG A 225 -9.33 -9.31 34.15
C ARG A 225 -10.64 -9.08 34.89
N LEU A 226 -11.78 -9.21 34.22
CA LEU A 226 -13.11 -9.05 34.81
C LEU A 226 -13.36 -10.11 35.90
N ARG A 227 -13.02 -11.37 35.64
CA ARG A 227 -13.10 -12.47 36.61
C ARG A 227 -12.22 -12.20 37.83
N LYS A 228 -10.97 -11.76 37.64
CA LYS A 228 -10.07 -11.39 38.74
C LYS A 228 -10.60 -10.20 39.53
N HIS A 229 -11.21 -9.21 38.87
CA HIS A 229 -11.84 -8.08 39.53
C HIS A 229 -13.02 -8.51 40.40
N HIS A 230 -13.97 -9.28 39.85
CA HIS A 230 -15.10 -9.80 40.61
C HIS A 230 -14.67 -10.72 41.77
N ALA A 231 -13.64 -11.54 41.58
CA ALA A 231 -13.08 -12.34 42.67
C ALA A 231 -12.53 -11.46 43.80
N ARG A 232 -11.85 -10.34 43.46
CA ARG A 232 -11.37 -9.36 44.46
C ARG A 232 -12.53 -8.66 45.17
N GLU A 233 -13.55 -8.23 44.44
CA GLU A 233 -14.75 -7.61 45.03
C GLU A 233 -15.48 -8.58 45.98
N GLN A 234 -15.68 -9.83 45.56
CA GLN A 234 -16.28 -10.86 46.41
C GLN A 234 -15.43 -11.13 47.66
N THR A 235 -14.10 -11.23 47.51
CA THR A 235 -13.19 -11.40 48.64
C THR A 235 -13.26 -10.20 49.59
N ALA A 236 -13.31 -8.98 49.08
CA ALA A 236 -13.45 -7.76 49.88
C ALA A 236 -14.81 -7.69 50.60
N LEU A 237 -15.91 -8.10 49.94
CA LEU A 237 -17.24 -8.20 50.56
C LEU A 237 -17.27 -9.27 51.66
N ASN A 238 -16.65 -10.42 51.42
CA ASN A 238 -16.51 -11.48 52.43
C ASN A 238 -15.67 -11.03 53.62
N ALA A 239 -14.55 -10.33 53.39
CA ALA A 239 -13.73 -9.75 54.45
C ALA A 239 -14.51 -8.69 55.26
N ARG A 240 -15.30 -7.83 54.60
CA ARG A 240 -16.19 -6.87 55.29
C ARG A 240 -17.25 -7.57 56.15
N ARG A 241 -17.84 -8.67 55.66
CA ARG A 241 -18.79 -9.48 56.43
C ARG A 241 -18.13 -10.15 57.65
N GLN A 242 -16.89 -10.60 57.52
CA GLN A 242 -16.14 -11.20 58.64
C GLN A 242 -15.71 -10.16 59.68
N MET A 243 -15.28 -8.97 59.26
CA MET A 243 -14.93 -7.88 60.19
C MET A 243 -16.15 -7.25 60.88
N GLY A 244 -17.35 -7.35 60.28
CA GLY A 244 -18.62 -6.94 60.90
C GLY A 244 -19.20 -7.93 61.93
N ASN A 245 -18.61 -9.12 62.08
CA ASN A 245 -19.10 -10.19 62.94
C ASN A 245 -18.13 -10.54 64.10
N VAL A 246 -17.28 -9.60 64.52
CA VAL A 246 -16.54 -9.72 65.79
C VAL A 246 -17.44 -9.22 66.91
N GLY A 247 -18.40 -10.04 67.28
CA GLY A 247 -19.36 -9.76 68.35
C GLY A 247 -20.52 -10.76 68.28
N THR A 248 -20.51 -11.69 69.23
CA THR A 248 -21.55 -12.71 69.47
C THR A 248 -22.97 -12.16 69.33
N TYR A 249 -23.68 -12.55 68.27
CA TYR A 249 -25.14 -12.47 68.18
C TYR A 249 -25.71 -13.68 67.44
N ASP A 250 -26.82 -14.19 67.94
CA ASP A 250 -27.66 -15.16 67.23
C ASP A 250 -27.99 -14.62 65.84
N LEU A 251 -27.52 -15.34 64.81
CA LEU A 251 -27.71 -14.94 63.43
C LEU A 251 -29.21 -14.81 63.13
N SER A 252 -29.65 -13.61 62.76
CA SER A 252 -31.04 -13.38 62.34
C SER A 252 -31.46 -14.39 61.26
N PRO A 253 -32.66 -14.98 61.32
CA PRO A 253 -33.14 -15.97 60.36
C PRO A 253 -33.03 -15.54 58.88
N LEU A 254 -33.10 -14.23 58.63
CA LEU A 254 -32.92 -13.64 57.29
C LEU A 254 -31.48 -13.77 56.77
N VAL A 255 -30.48 -13.62 57.65
CA VAL A 255 -29.06 -13.80 57.31
C VAL A 255 -28.77 -15.28 57.04
N VAL A 256 -29.33 -16.18 57.86
CA VAL A 256 -29.21 -17.63 57.64
C VAL A 256 -29.85 -18.03 56.30
N ARG A 257 -31.00 -17.44 55.95
CA ARG A 257 -31.64 -17.66 54.63
C ARG A 257 -30.76 -17.18 53.49
N SER A 258 -30.22 -15.97 53.59
CA SER A 258 -29.35 -15.39 52.56
C SER A 258 -28.08 -16.21 52.35
N VAL A 259 -27.47 -16.71 53.44
CA VAL A 259 -26.31 -17.60 53.36
C VAL A 259 -26.69 -18.95 52.74
N LYS A 260 -27.84 -19.53 53.11
CA LYS A 260 -28.33 -20.78 52.50
C LYS A 260 -28.62 -20.61 51.00
N GLU A 261 -29.22 -19.51 50.59
CA GLU A 261 -29.45 -19.21 49.17
C GLU A 261 -28.14 -19.01 48.41
N PHE A 262 -27.18 -18.30 48.99
CA PHE A 262 -25.85 -18.13 48.40
C PHE A 262 -25.13 -19.46 48.25
N VAL A 263 -25.13 -20.32 49.29
CA VAL A 263 -24.54 -21.66 49.24
C VAL A 263 -25.25 -22.53 48.20
N ARG A 264 -26.58 -22.45 48.09
CA ARG A 264 -27.34 -23.18 47.08
C ARG A 264 -26.98 -22.74 45.65
N GLN A 265 -26.89 -21.43 45.41
CA GLN A 265 -26.52 -20.87 44.10
C GLN A 265 -25.08 -21.22 43.70
N GLU A 266 -24.16 -21.24 44.66
CA GLU A 266 -22.77 -21.64 44.42
C GLU A 266 -22.64 -23.16 44.26
N GLN A 267 -23.41 -23.97 45.01
CA GLN A 267 -23.50 -25.42 44.79
C GLN A 267 -24.02 -25.74 43.38
N GLU A 268 -25.11 -25.12 42.94
CA GLU A 268 -25.66 -25.30 41.58
C GLU A 268 -24.66 -24.90 40.47
N LYS A 269 -23.77 -23.94 40.75
CA LYS A 269 -22.72 -23.49 39.81
C LYS A 269 -21.54 -24.45 39.69
N TYR A 270 -21.06 -25.02 40.80
CA TYR A 270 -19.78 -25.74 40.84
C TYR A 270 -19.90 -27.25 41.08
N LEU A 271 -21.02 -27.72 41.63
CA LEU A 271 -21.23 -29.11 42.03
C LEU A 271 -22.59 -29.59 41.56
N ALA A 272 -22.64 -30.28 40.42
CA ALA A 272 -23.86 -30.96 40.00
C ALA A 272 -23.96 -32.28 40.77
N PHE A 273 -24.82 -32.38 41.77
CA PHE A 273 -25.12 -33.67 42.39
C PHE A 273 -26.26 -34.35 41.63
N ASP A 274 -26.20 -35.67 41.44
CA ASP A 274 -27.35 -36.42 40.94
C ASP A 274 -28.43 -36.60 42.02
N GLU A 275 -29.60 -37.12 41.64
CA GLU A 275 -30.72 -37.36 42.56
C GLU A 275 -30.38 -38.36 43.69
N ALA A 276 -29.26 -39.09 43.58
CA ALA A 276 -28.73 -39.99 44.61
C ALA A 276 -27.67 -39.31 45.52
N GLY A 277 -27.40 -38.02 45.32
CA GLY A 277 -26.47 -37.24 46.15
C GLY A 277 -25.00 -37.45 45.80
N GLN A 278 -24.68 -38.02 44.63
CA GLN A 278 -23.30 -38.20 44.19
C GLN A 278 -22.82 -37.03 43.33
N LEU A 279 -21.59 -36.59 43.58
CA LEU A 279 -20.97 -35.39 43.04
C LEU A 279 -20.52 -35.64 41.59
N LYS A 280 -21.23 -35.09 40.60
CA LYS A 280 -20.75 -35.00 39.21
C LYS A 280 -19.84 -33.79 39.09
N VAL A 281 -18.57 -34.06 38.89
CA VAL A 281 -17.61 -33.08 38.38
C VAL A 281 -18.00 -32.79 36.93
N LYS A 282 -18.26 -31.52 36.60
CA LYS A 282 -18.44 -31.06 35.21
C LYS A 282 -17.10 -30.97 34.49
#